data_AF-A0A9J6F0N3-F1
#
_entry.id   AF-A0A9J6F0N3-F1
#
_cell.length_a   1.000
_cell.length_b   1.000
_cell.length_c   1.000
_cell.angle_alpha   90.00
_cell.angle_beta   90.00
_cell.angle_gamma   90.00
#
_symmetry.space_group_name_H-M   'P 1'
#
loop_
_entity.id
_entity.type
_entity.pdbx_description
1 polymer ?
#
loop_
_entity_poly.entity_id
_entity_poly.type
_entity_poly.pdbx_seq_one_letter_code
_entity_poly.pdbx_strand_id
1 'polypeptide(L)'
;MIAFYVDFYYNVIIAWALYYLVASFNTELPWTNCNNSWNTDHCLELAYGQRLLRLPANESSTPLDEGVDGRDANATNDTDRAVAVDLRANYTTPAEEYFT
;
A
#
# COMPACT_ATOMS: atom_id res chain seq x y z
N MET A 1 26.55 -22.55 -25.46
CA MET A 1 26.35 -22.78 -24.01
C MET A 1 26.07 -21.49 -23.29
N ILE A 2 26.97 -20.49 -23.31
CA ILE A 2 26.70 -19.18 -22.68
C ILE A 2 25.45 -18.46 -23.21
N ALA A 3 25.27 -18.40 -24.54
CA ALA A 3 24.10 -17.74 -25.15
C ALA A 3 22.76 -18.41 -24.77
N PHE A 4 22.75 -19.73 -24.60
CA PHE A 4 21.55 -20.47 -24.17
C PHE A 4 21.15 -20.08 -22.74
N TYR A 5 22.10 -19.97 -21.81
CA TYR A 5 21.81 -19.53 -20.44
C TYR A 5 21.36 -18.06 -20.37
N VAL A 6 21.96 -17.21 -21.20
CA VAL A 6 21.58 -15.80 -21.34
C VAL A 6 20.13 -15.68 -21.81
N ASP A 7 19.73 -16.43 -22.84
CA ASP A 7 18.37 -16.36 -23.37
C ASP A 7 17.30 -16.67 -22.31
N PHE A 8 17.44 -17.72 -21.49
CA PHE A 8 16.41 -18.01 -20.48
C PHE A 8 16.29 -16.92 -19.42
N TYR A 9 17.41 -16.43 -18.89
CA TYR A 9 17.38 -15.44 -17.82
C TYR A 9 16.92 -14.06 -18.31
N TYR A 10 17.43 -13.60 -19.45
CA TYR A 10 17.08 -12.28 -19.99
C TYR A 10 15.63 -12.20 -20.47
N ASN A 11 15.10 -13.27 -21.10
CA ASN A 11 13.69 -13.27 -21.52
C ASN A 11 12.73 -13.17 -20.32
N VAL A 12 13.08 -13.76 -19.16
CA VAL A 12 12.29 -13.62 -17.93
C VAL A 12 12.27 -12.17 -17.46
N ILE A 13 13.44 -11.50 -17.37
CA ILE A 13 13.50 -10.09 -16.97
C ILE A 13 12.69 -9.20 -17.91
N ILE A 14 12.81 -9.41 -19.22
CA ILE A 14 12.06 -8.63 -20.23
C ILE A 14 10.56 -8.85 -20.07
N ALA A 15 10.11 -10.10 -19.84
CA ALA A 15 8.71 -10.40 -19.60
C ALA A 15 8.16 -9.67 -18.36
N TRP A 16 8.92 -9.65 -17.26
CA TRP A 16 8.57 -8.88 -16.06
C TRP A 16 8.50 -7.37 -16.35
N ALA A 17 9.49 -6.81 -17.06
CA ALA A 17 9.49 -5.40 -17.42
C ALA A 17 8.28 -5.00 -18.29
N LEU A 18 7.92 -5.83 -19.27
CA LEU A 18 6.73 -5.59 -20.11
C LEU A 18 5.44 -5.71 -19.31
N TYR A 19 5.35 -6.64 -18.37
CA TYR A 19 4.20 -6.77 -17.48
C TYR A 19 3.99 -5.50 -16.65
N TYR A 20 5.03 -5.01 -15.98
CA TYR A 20 4.96 -3.76 -15.21
C TYR A 20 4.69 -2.54 -16.09
N LEU A 21 5.24 -2.50 -17.31
CA LEU A 21 4.98 -1.43 -18.27
C LEU A 21 3.49 -1.36 -18.65
N VAL A 22 2.90 -2.49 -19.03
CA VAL A 22 1.47 -2.57 -19.38
C VAL A 22 0.61 -2.22 -18.16
N ALA A 23 0.96 -2.76 -17.00
CA ALA A 23 0.23 -2.50 -15.77
C ALA A 23 0.33 -1.03 -15.29
N SER A 24 1.36 -0.28 -15.71
CA SER A 24 1.52 1.14 -15.42
C SER A 24 0.55 2.05 -16.19
N PHE A 25 -0.13 1.55 -17.23
CA PHE A 25 -1.19 2.31 -17.90
C PHE A 25 -2.53 2.29 -17.16
N ASN A 26 -2.62 1.55 -16.05
CA ASN A 26 -3.80 1.59 -15.18
C ASN A 26 -3.80 2.85 -14.31
N THR A 27 -5.01 3.33 -13.99
CA THR A 27 -5.20 4.52 -13.13
C THR A 27 -4.83 4.25 -11.68
N GLU A 28 -5.08 3.03 -11.22
CA GLU A 28 -4.73 2.56 -9.89
C GLU A 28 -3.84 1.33 -10.05
N LEU A 29 -2.66 1.35 -9.43
CA LEU A 29 -1.68 0.28 -9.55
C LEU A 29 -1.84 -0.63 -8.33
N PRO A 30 -1.88 -1.97 -8.51
CA PRO A 30 -2.22 -2.87 -7.40
C PRO A 30 -1.17 -2.89 -6.28
N TRP A 31 0.07 -2.48 -6.57
CA TRP A 31 1.17 -2.38 -5.59
C TRP A 31 1.27 -1.02 -4.88
N THR A 32 0.28 -0.14 -5.01
CA THR A 32 0.29 1.15 -4.29
C THR A 32 -0.46 1.12 -2.96
N ASN A 33 -1.41 0.19 -2.80
CA ASN A 33 -2.33 0.15 -1.66
C ASN A 33 -2.22 -1.19 -0.91
N CYS A 34 -2.47 -1.14 0.40
CA CYS A 34 -2.50 -2.31 1.27
C CYS A 34 -3.86 -3.04 1.26
N ASN A 35 -4.86 -2.50 0.56
CA ASN A 35 -6.21 -3.08 0.48
C ASN A 35 -6.36 -4.19 -0.57
N ASN A 36 -5.49 -5.20 -0.53
CA ASN A 36 -5.53 -6.35 -1.43
C ASN A 36 -5.48 -7.65 -0.63
N SER A 37 -6.01 -8.74 -1.20
CA SER A 37 -6.12 -10.03 -0.51
C SER A 37 -4.78 -10.72 -0.24
N TRP A 38 -3.70 -10.29 -0.90
CA TRP A 38 -2.35 -10.84 -0.71
C TRP A 38 -1.53 -10.08 0.33
N ASN A 39 -2.01 -8.91 0.80
CA ASN A 39 -1.26 -8.11 1.75
C ASN A 39 -1.39 -8.66 3.18
N THR A 40 -0.35 -8.47 3.97
CA THR A 40 -0.32 -8.84 5.38
C THR A 40 -0.81 -7.71 6.29
N ASP A 41 -1.07 -8.03 7.56
CA ASP A 41 -1.44 -7.06 8.61
C ASP A 41 -0.36 -6.00 8.89
N HIS A 42 0.87 -6.22 8.40
CA HIS A 42 2.02 -5.32 8.57
C HIS A 42 2.37 -4.55 7.29
N CYS A 43 1.48 -4.52 6.30
CA CYS A 43 1.64 -3.72 5.09
C CYS A 43 1.51 -2.20 5.39
N LEU A 44 2.39 -1.38 4.80
CA LEU A 44 2.43 0.07 4.98
C LEU A 44 2.35 0.83 3.63
N GLU A 45 1.37 1.71 3.51
CA GLU A 45 1.27 2.66 2.39
C GLU A 45 2.14 3.92 2.64
N LEU A 46 2.99 4.26 1.66
CA LEU A 46 3.83 5.46 1.71
C LEU A 46 3.06 6.68 1.17
N ALA A 47 2.35 7.41 2.04
CA ALA A 47 1.70 8.66 1.66
C ALA A 47 2.74 9.77 1.36
N TYR A 48 2.70 10.34 0.16
CA TYR A 48 3.58 11.44 -0.26
C TYR A 48 3.20 12.73 0.49
N GLY A 49 4.06 13.17 1.41
CA GLY A 49 3.86 14.38 2.21
C GLY A 49 3.24 14.10 3.58
N GLN A 50 4.12 13.95 4.59
CA GLN A 50 3.85 14.08 6.02
C GLN A 50 2.43 13.75 6.52
N ARG A 51 2.14 12.45 6.63
CA ARG A 51 1.38 11.79 7.71
C ARG A 51 1.36 10.31 7.36
N LEU A 52 2.40 9.59 7.77
CA LEU A 52 2.38 8.13 7.67
C LEU A 52 1.27 7.59 8.60
N LEU A 53 0.57 6.57 8.10
CA LEU A 53 -0.36 5.64 8.75
C LEU A 53 -1.84 6.03 8.80
N ARG A 54 -2.54 5.61 7.76
CA ARG A 54 -3.91 5.12 7.83
C ARG A 54 -3.91 3.83 6.99
N LEU A 55 -4.42 2.67 7.41
CA LEU A 55 -5.62 2.38 8.20
C LEU A 55 -5.53 0.99 8.85
N PRO A 56 -6.19 0.73 9.99
CA PRO A 56 -6.87 -0.54 10.15
C PRO A 56 -8.10 -0.56 9.23
N ALA A 57 -8.17 -1.55 8.35
CA ALA A 57 -9.46 -2.04 7.86
C ALA A 57 -10.18 -2.66 9.06
N ASN A 58 -10.86 -1.82 9.84
CA ASN A 58 -11.82 -2.31 10.80
C ASN A 58 -13.11 -2.61 10.03
N GLU A 59 -13.35 -3.89 9.71
CA GLU A 59 -14.70 -4.40 9.53
C GLU A 59 -15.50 -4.24 10.83
N SER A 60 -16.05 -3.05 11.05
CA SER A 60 -17.28 -2.87 11.82
C SER A 60 -17.90 -1.49 11.57
N SER A 61 -18.88 -1.48 10.66
CA SER A 61 -20.04 -0.57 10.55
C SER A 61 -19.73 0.93 10.35
N THR A 62 -20.16 1.62 9.29
CA THR A 62 -21.54 1.77 8.78
C THR A 62 -21.53 2.45 7.39
N PRO A 63 -22.65 2.41 6.63
CA PRO A 63 -22.77 3.01 5.31
C PRO A 63 -22.48 4.51 5.29
N LEU A 64 -22.01 5.01 4.15
CA LEU A 64 -21.95 6.43 3.84
C LEU A 64 -23.33 7.06 4.08
N ASP A 65 -23.47 7.82 5.16
CA ASP A 65 -24.63 8.66 5.40
C ASP A 65 -24.20 10.07 5.81
N GLU A 66 -24.90 11.02 5.18
CA GLU A 66 -25.07 12.46 5.39
C GLU A 66 -24.02 13.34 6.11
N GLY A 67 -23.60 14.37 5.38
CA GLY A 67 -23.13 15.71 5.77
C GLY A 67 -22.76 16.01 7.23
N VAL A 68 -21.51 16.43 7.44
CA VAL A 68 -21.09 17.16 8.65
C VAL A 68 -20.94 18.64 8.31
N ASP A 69 -21.96 19.43 8.67
CA ASP A 69 -21.92 20.89 8.76
C ASP A 69 -20.97 21.32 9.89
N GLY A 70 -20.23 22.40 9.63
CA GLY A 70 -19.15 22.87 10.49
C GLY A 70 -19.65 23.60 11.73
N ARG A 71 -19.30 23.07 12.91
CA ARG A 71 -18.74 23.77 14.09
C ARG A 71 -18.77 22.82 15.28
N ASP A 72 -17.59 22.48 15.79
CA ASP A 72 -17.24 22.44 17.22
C ASP A 72 -15.78 21.98 17.35
N ALA A 73 -14.88 22.96 17.41
CA ALA A 73 -13.51 22.76 17.84
C ALA A 73 -13.51 22.66 19.37
N ASN A 74 -13.57 21.44 19.91
CA ASN A 74 -13.16 21.16 21.27
C ASN A 74 -12.00 20.16 21.23
N ALA A 75 -10.82 20.71 20.91
CA ALA A 75 -9.54 20.04 21.05
C ALA A 75 -9.22 19.88 22.53
N THR A 76 -9.60 18.76 23.12
CA THR A 76 -9.12 18.35 24.44
C THR A 76 -8.50 16.96 24.36
N ASN A 77 -7.16 16.94 24.38
CA ASN A 77 -6.30 15.77 24.52
C ASN A 77 -6.31 14.73 23.38
N ASP A 78 -5.91 15.16 22.19
CA ASP A 78 -5.36 14.24 21.19
C ASP A 78 -4.01 14.82 20.72
N THR A 79 -2.98 14.70 21.56
CA THR A 79 -1.61 14.90 21.10
C THR A 79 -1.36 13.86 20.02
N ASP A 80 -1.40 14.29 18.78
CA ASP A 80 -0.98 13.53 17.60
C ASP A 80 -1.48 12.08 17.60
N ARG A 81 -2.66 11.83 17.03
CA ARG A 81 -2.98 10.53 16.41
C ARG A 81 -2.10 10.27 15.18
N ALA A 82 -0.79 10.35 15.34
CA ALA A 82 0.08 9.39 14.71
C ALA A 82 -0.31 8.03 15.32
N VAL A 83 -0.95 7.18 14.52
CA VAL A 83 -1.04 5.76 14.86
C VAL A 83 0.39 5.33 15.17
N ALA A 84 0.65 4.85 16.39
CA ALA A 84 1.99 4.42 16.75
C ALA A 84 2.38 3.28 15.81
N VAL A 85 3.31 3.54 14.90
CA VAL A 85 4.08 2.46 14.25
C VAL A 85 4.71 1.69 15.40
N ASP A 86 4.37 0.42 15.55
CA ASP A 86 5.17 -0.44 16.43
C ASP A 86 6.58 -0.51 15.84
N LEU A 87 7.52 0.24 16.43
CA LEU A 87 8.91 0.28 15.98
C LEU A 87 9.62 -1.08 16.11
N ARG A 88 8.99 -2.07 16.74
CA ARG A 88 9.48 -3.46 16.80
C ARG A 88 8.87 -4.37 15.73
N ALA A 89 7.82 -3.93 15.04
CA ALA A 89 7.22 -4.68 13.94
C ALA A 89 8.01 -4.45 12.65
N ASN A 90 8.08 -5.49 11.82
CA ASN A 90 8.75 -5.45 10.53
C ASN A 90 7.72 -5.15 9.44
N TYR A 91 7.62 -3.89 9.03
CA TYR A 91 6.68 -3.46 8.00
C TYR A 91 7.22 -3.69 6.60
N THR A 92 6.30 -3.97 5.69
CA THR A 92 6.54 -4.24 4.27
C THR A 92 5.72 -3.25 3.44
N THR A 93 6.17 -2.98 2.20
CA THR A 93 5.38 -2.14 1.28
C THR A 93 4.47 -3.03 0.43
N PRO A 94 3.32 -2.51 -0.04
CA PRO A 94 2.44 -3.28 -0.92
C PRO A 94 3.10 -3.74 -2.24
N ALA A 95 4.22 -3.13 -2.64
CA ALA A 95 5.02 -3.59 -3.77
C ALA A 95 5.91 -4.81 -3.46
N GLU A 96 6.40 -4.93 -2.23
CA GLU A 96 7.19 -6.08 -1.79
C GLU A 96 6.32 -7.34 -1.67
N GLU A 97 5.06 -7.16 -1.23
CA GLU A 97 4.14 -8.28 -1.02
C GLU A 97 3.39 -8.72 -2.28
N TYR A 98 3.52 -7.99 -3.39
CA TYR A 98 2.69 -8.21 -4.58
C TYR A 98 2.85 -9.60 -5.23
N PHE A 99 3.98 -10.27 -5.01
CA PHE A 99 4.26 -11.62 -5.52
C PHE A 99 4.60 -12.65 -4.44
N THR A 100 4.34 -12.31 -3.18
CA THR A 100 4.57 -13.22 -2.05
C THR A 100 3.39 -14.18 -1.89
#